data_AF-A0A497DQD1-F1
#
_entry.id   AF-A0A497DQD1-F1
#
_cell.length_a   1.000
_cell.length_b   1.000
_cell.length_c   1.000
_cell.angle_alpha   90.00
_cell.angle_beta   90.00
_cell.angle_gamma   90.00
#
_symmetry.space_group_name_H-M   'P 1'
#
loop_
_entity.id
_entity.type
_entity.pdbx_description
1 polymer ?
#
loop_
_entity_poly.entity_id
_entity_poly.type
_entity_poly.pdbx_seq_one_letter_code
_entity_poly.pdbx_strand_id
1 'polypeptide(L)' 'MKPSLPSILHLSLALVLLILSGSCSRTEEQQKSNIVFILMDDLGWTDVGYMGSDYYETPHIDRLAGAGMIFTQAYANAA' A
#
# COMPACT_ATOMS: atom_id res chain seq x y z
N MET A 1 -27.46 39.53 -32.50
CA MET A 1 -25.99 39.74 -32.49
C MET A 1 -25.35 38.36 -32.56
N LYS A 2 -24.57 38.05 -33.62
CA LYS A 2 -23.94 36.74 -33.78
C LYS A 2 -22.64 36.70 -32.96
N PRO A 3 -22.41 35.69 -32.11
CA PRO A 3 -21.16 35.58 -31.36
C PRO A 3 -19.99 35.47 -32.32
N SER A 4 -18.87 36.13 -32.00
CA SER A 4 -17.66 36.09 -32.82
C SER A 4 -16.99 34.72 -32.70
N LEU A 5 -16.45 34.21 -33.82
CA LEU A 5 -15.72 32.93 -33.90
C LEU A 5 -14.73 32.68 -32.73
N PRO A 6 -13.90 33.65 -32.28
CA PRO A 6 -13.00 33.42 -31.14
C PRO A 6 -13.73 33.19 -29.82
N SER A 7 -14.91 33.78 -29.61
CA SER A 7 -15.68 33.60 -28.37
C SER A 7 -16.21 32.17 -28.21
N ILE A 8 -16.47 31.47 -29.32
CA ILE A 8 -16.92 30.07 -29.33
C ILE A 8 -15.76 29.12 -28.99
N LEU A 9 -14.53 29.46 -29.43
CA LEU A 9 -13.33 28.67 -29.13
C LEU A 9 -12.94 28.73 -27.64
N HIS A 10 -13.03 29.91 -27.03
CA HIS A 10 -12.77 30.06 -25.59
C HIS A 10 -13.82 29.34 -24.74
N LEU A 11 -15.09 29.38 -25.17
CA LEU A 11 -16.19 28.70 -24.47
C LEU A 11 -16.07 27.17 -24.54
N SER A 12 -15.68 26.63 -25.70
CA SER A 12 -15.43 25.19 -25.87
C SER A 12 -14.20 24.73 -25.09
N LEU A 13 -13.12 25.51 -25.05
CA LEU A 13 -11.94 25.20 -24.25
C LEU A 13 -12.24 25.22 -22.74
N ALA A 14 -13.00 26.21 -22.26
CA ALA A 14 -13.44 26.29 -20.87
C ALA A 14 -14.33 25.09 -20.49
N LEU A 15 -15.21 24.65 -21.39
CA LEU A 15 -16.06 23.48 -21.17
C LEU A 15 -15.24 22.18 -21.08
N VAL A 16 -14.22 22.02 -21.93
CA VAL A 16 -13.31 20.86 -21.89
C VAL A 16 -12.51 20.84 -20.57
N LEU A 17 -11.97 21.98 -20.14
CA LEU A 17 -11.26 22.12 -18.86
C LEU A 17 -12.15 21.80 -17.65
N LEU A 18 -13.42 22.19 -17.71
CA LEU A 18 -14.40 21.90 -16.66
C LEU A 18 -14.71 20.38 -16.59
N ILE A 19 -14.86 19.73 -17.74
CA ILE A 19 -15.11 18.28 -17.82
C ILE A 19 -13.91 17.48 -17.31
N LEU A 20 -12.68 17.85 -17.68
CA LEU A 20 -11.47 17.19 -17.20
C LEU A 20 -11.29 17.31 -15.67
N SER A 21 -11.70 18.43 -15.08
CA SER A 21 -11.57 18.66 -13.63
C SER A 21 -12.54 17.80 -12.80
N GLY A 22 -13.67 17.38 -13.37
CA GLY A 22 -14.69 16.59 -12.68
C GLY A 22 -14.39 15.08 -12.58
N SER A 23 -13.44 14.55 -13.36
CA SER A 23 -13.17 13.10 -13.44
C SER A 23 -12.28 12.56 -12.31
N CYS A 24 -11.72 13.41 -11.44
CA CYS A 24 -10.73 12.98 -10.44
C CYS A 24 -11.29 12.65 -9.05
N SER A 25 -12.60 12.83 -8.81
CA SER A 25 -13.21 12.47 -7.52
C SER A 25 -13.80 11.06 -7.57
N ARG A 26 -12.92 10.06 -7.64
CA ARG A 26 -13.30 8.69 -7.29
C ARG A 26 -13.22 8.59 -5.77
N THR A 27 -14.36 8.64 -5.10
CA THR A 27 -14.47 8.18 -3.71
C THR A 27 -14.27 6.67 -3.73
N GLU A 28 -13.02 6.22 -3.67
CA GLU A 28 -12.75 4.87 -3.24
C GLU A 28 -13.11 4.84 -1.76
N GLU A 29 -14.17 4.11 -1.43
CA GLU A 29 -14.49 3.78 -0.05
C GLU A 29 -13.27 3.04 0.49
N GLN A 30 -12.47 3.76 1.28
CA GLN A 30 -11.19 3.26 1.75
C GLN A 30 -11.46 2.12 2.73
N GLN A 31 -11.52 0.90 2.21
CA GLN A 31 -11.75 -0.28 3.01
C GLN A 31 -10.64 -0.38 4.05
N LYS A 32 -11.04 -0.33 5.31
CA LYS A 32 -10.10 -0.44 6.42
C LYS A 32 -9.39 -1.78 6.33
N SER A 33 -8.06 -1.75 6.30
CA SER A 33 -7.26 -2.96 6.31
C SER A 33 -7.48 -3.72 7.62
N ASN A 34 -7.56 -5.05 7.52
CA ASN A 34 -7.53 -5.92 8.69
C ASN A 34 -6.09 -6.07 9.16
N ILE A 35 -5.88 -6.12 10.47
CA ILE A 35 -4.57 -6.36 11.09
C ILE A 35 -4.64 -7.71 11.81
N VAL A 36 -3.78 -8.64 11.42
CA VAL A 36 -3.60 -9.92 12.11
C VAL A 36 -2.24 -9.87 12.82
N PHE A 37 -2.26 -9.93 14.14
CA PHE A 37 -1.06 -9.97 14.97
C PHE A 37 -0.80 -11.39 15.44
N ILE A 38 0.34 -11.95 15.05
CA ILE A 38 0.79 -13.29 15.42
C ILE A 38 1.96 -13.12 16.38
N LEU A 39 1.83 -13.66 17.58
CA LEU A 39 2.88 -13.69 18.59
C LEU A 39 3.27 -15.15 18.84
N MET A 40 4.56 -15.43 18.82
CA MET A 40 5.12 -16.73 19.16
C MET A 40 5.87 -16.61 20.48
N ASP A 41 5.62 -17.56 21.38
CA ASP A 41 6.34 -17.67 22.65
C ASP A 41 7.69 -18.35 22.43
N ASP A 42 8.73 -17.90 23.14
CA ASP A 42 10.09 -18.46 23.12
C ASP A 42 10.71 -18.72 21.73
N LEU A 43 10.35 -17.93 20.72
CA LEU A 43 10.97 -18.04 19.39
C LEU A 43 12.34 -17.33 19.36
N GLY A 44 13.42 -18.09 19.19
CA GLY A 44 14.76 -17.56 18.99
C GLY A 44 14.95 -16.94 17.61
N TRP A 45 15.83 -15.92 17.55
CA TRP A 45 16.20 -15.24 16.31
C TRP A 45 16.71 -16.19 15.21
N THR A 46 17.42 -17.27 15.58
CA THR A 46 18.00 -18.25 14.65
C THR A 46 17.06 -19.41 14.32
N ASP A 47 15.81 -19.41 14.81
CA ASP A 47 14.92 -20.57 14.71
C ASP A 47 14.14 -20.64 13.39
N VAL A 48 14.26 -19.63 12.53
CA VAL A 48 13.50 -19.50 11.28
C VAL A 48 14.43 -19.48 10.07
N GLY A 49 14.00 -20.08 8.96
CA GLY A 49 14.77 -20.24 7.73
C GLY A 49 15.24 -18.91 7.16
N TYR A 50 14.38 -17.88 7.12
CA TYR A 50 14.75 -16.55 6.62
C TYR A 50 15.85 -15.84 7.45
N MET A 51 16.13 -16.33 8.66
CA MET A 51 17.21 -15.85 9.53
C MET A 51 18.44 -16.78 9.53
N GLY A 52 18.47 -17.77 8.64
CA GLY A 52 19.59 -18.68 8.45
C GLY A 52 19.50 -19.99 9.24
N SER A 53 18.30 -20.40 9.68
CA SER A 53 18.12 -21.72 10.28
C SER A 53 18.21 -22.82 9.21
N ASP A 54 19.16 -23.74 9.37
CA ASP A 54 19.27 -24.95 8.54
C ASP A 54 18.64 -26.19 9.22
N TYR A 55 18.08 -26.02 10.42
CA TYR A 55 17.48 -27.12 11.21
C TYR A 55 15.95 -27.13 11.13
N TYR A 56 15.30 -25.97 11.23
CA TYR A 56 13.84 -25.86 11.18
C TYR A 56 13.36 -25.41 9.80
N GLU A 57 12.41 -26.15 9.24
CA GLU A 57 11.74 -25.76 8.00
C GLU A 57 10.56 -24.83 8.29
N THR A 58 10.65 -23.57 7.85
CA THR A 58 9.60 -22.55 8.08
C THR A 58 9.03 -21.95 6.80
N PRO A 59 8.65 -22.75 5.78
CA PRO A 59 8.39 -22.25 4.42
C PRO A 59 7.26 -21.21 4.34
N HIS A 60 6.28 -21.26 5.23
CA HIS A 60 5.20 -20.27 5.29
C HIS A 60 5.63 -18.94 5.90
N ILE A 61 6.50 -18.98 6.92
CA ILE A 61 7.08 -17.78 7.53
C ILE A 61 8.10 -17.16 6.57
N ASP A 62 8.92 -17.98 5.90
CA ASP A 62 9.91 -17.51 4.92
C ASP A 62 9.24 -16.82 3.73
N ARG A 63 8.12 -17.37 3.25
CA ARG A 63 7.30 -16.72 2.22
C ARG A 63 6.72 -15.40 2.70
N LEU A 64 6.26 -15.32 3.95
CA LEU A 64 5.76 -14.07 4.53
C LEU A 64 6.87 -13.02 4.63
N ALA A 65 8.06 -13.42 5.05
CA ALA A 65 9.24 -12.58 5.13
C ALA A 65 9.66 -12.04 3.76
N GLY A 66 9.65 -12.87 2.71
CA GLY A 66 9.97 -12.48 1.34
C GLY A 66 8.92 -11.60 0.65
N ALA A 67 7.66 -11.66 1.09
CA ALA A 67 6.57 -10.81 0.60
C ALA A 67 6.41 -9.48 1.37
N GLY A 68 7.17 -9.32 2.45
CA GLY A 68 7.00 -8.22 3.40
C GLY A 68 8.32 -7.53 3.77
N MET A 69 8.42 -7.14 5.03
CA MET A 69 9.58 -6.48 5.60
C MET A 69 10.06 -7.27 6.83
N ILE A 70 11.38 -7.45 6.92
CA ILE A 70 12.04 -8.09 8.06
C ILE A 70 12.69 -7.01 8.92
N PHE A 71 12.43 -7.04 10.22
CA PHE A 71 13.12 -6.20 11.19
C PHE A 71 14.25 -6.98 11.85
N THR A 72 15.48 -6.80 11.34
CA THR A 72 16.67 -7.53 11.82
C THR A 72 17.20 -7.06 13.18
N GLN A 73 16.54 -6.09 13.83
CA GLN A 73 16.94 -5.53 15.12
C GLN A 73 15.70 -5.28 16.00
N ALA A 74 14.78 -6.25 16.03
CA ALA A 74 13.54 -6.20 16.82
C ALA A 74 13.75 -6.79 18.22
N TYR A 75 14.25 -5.97 19.16
CA TYR A 75 14.51 -6.41 20.54
C TYR A 75 13.24 -6.42 21.39
N ALA A 76 13.01 -7.50 22.13
CA ALA A 76 12.03 -7.52 23.21
C ALA A 76 12.58 -6.76 24.43
N ASN A 77 11.72 -6.00 25.11
CA ASN A 77 12.09 -5.42 26.39
C ASN A 77 11.98 -6.49 27.50
N ALA A 78 12.79 -6.35 28.55
CA ALA A 78 12.58 -7.04 29.82
C ALA A 78 12.20 -5.99 30.86
N ALA A 79 11.16 -6.26 31.66
CA ALA A 79 10.75 -5.44 32.79
C ALA A 79 11.36 -5.99 34.09
#